data_AF-A0A960T2F1-F1
#
_entry.id   AF-A0A960T2F1-F1
#
_cell.length_a   1.000
_cell.length_b   1.000
_cell.length_c   1.000
_cell.angle_alpha   90.00
_cell.angle_beta   90.00
_cell.angle_gamma   90.00
#
_symmetry.space_group_name_H-M   'P 1'
#
loop_
_entity.id
_entity.type
_entity.pdbx_description
1 polymer ?
#
loop_
_entity_poly.entity_id
_entity_poly.type
_entity_poly.pdbx_seq_one_letter_code
_entity_poly.pdbx_strand_id
1 'polypeptide(L)'
;SGQSNMEWPVSLADDAEQEISRADYPPIRLFTVPRDMNTKPLNNTLPAQWARCSPATVGDFSAVGYFFGRDLWKNLEVPIGLVDASWGGTVVETWTSAEALADDPQLGAAAKSLKTMDFGAMMERSKAEQAAWEQAIDDLDPGLKEKWFEEKYNWSGWKTMEIPQPWEKAGYDELDGTVWYKRSFTLQADEL
;
A
#
# COMPACT_ATOMS: atom_id res chain seq x y z
N SER A 1 -2.68 -10.34 10.54
CA SER A 1 -1.52 -10.45 9.64
C SER A 1 -1.96 -10.97 8.29
N GLY A 2 -1.19 -10.71 7.24
CA GLY A 2 -1.53 -11.11 5.87
C GLY A 2 -0.86 -10.20 4.84
N GLN A 3 -1.26 -10.33 3.57
CA GLN A 3 -0.81 -9.49 2.47
C GLN A 3 -1.78 -8.32 2.21
N SER A 4 -1.80 -7.79 0.98
CA SER A 4 -2.54 -6.58 0.57
C SER A 4 -4.03 -6.61 0.91
N ASN A 5 -4.69 -7.77 0.80
CA ASN A 5 -6.11 -7.87 1.16
C ASN A 5 -6.36 -7.67 2.66
N MET A 6 -5.40 -8.05 3.51
CA MET A 6 -5.47 -7.78 4.95
C MET A 6 -5.01 -6.36 5.29
N GLU A 7 -4.06 -5.83 4.51
CA GLU A 7 -3.59 -4.43 4.61
C GLU A 7 -4.63 -3.43 4.13
N TRP A 8 -5.61 -3.85 3.34
CA TRP A 8 -6.62 -2.99 2.75
C TRP A 8 -7.27 -2.10 3.82
N PRO A 9 -7.12 -0.76 3.75
CA PRO A 9 -7.55 0.13 4.82
C PRO A 9 -9.06 0.39 4.77
N VAL A 10 -9.66 0.74 5.91
CA VAL A 10 -11.08 1.14 5.98
C VAL A 10 -11.37 2.34 5.06
N SER A 11 -10.43 3.26 4.89
CA SER A 11 -10.56 4.43 4.01
C SER A 11 -10.76 4.08 2.53
N LEU A 12 -10.40 2.85 2.12
CA LEU A 12 -10.59 2.34 0.76
C LEU A 12 -11.66 1.24 0.69
N ALA A 13 -12.35 0.94 1.79
CA ALA A 13 -13.43 -0.03 1.80
C ALA A 13 -14.72 0.57 1.22
N ASP A 14 -15.67 -0.31 0.89
CA ASP A 14 -17.03 0.12 0.56
C ASP A 14 -17.63 0.88 1.76
N ASP A 15 -18.40 1.95 1.46
CA ASP A 15 -19.02 2.83 2.45
C ASP A 15 -18.06 3.47 3.47
N ALA A 16 -16.77 3.63 3.10
CA ALA A 16 -15.70 4.13 3.97
C ALA A 16 -16.08 5.37 4.79
N GLU A 17 -16.67 6.39 4.17
CA GLU A 17 -17.06 7.63 4.85
C GLU A 17 -18.08 7.37 5.99
N GLN A 18 -19.09 6.53 5.71
CA GLN A 18 -20.11 6.18 6.69
C GLN A 18 -19.51 5.33 7.82
N GLU A 19 -18.65 4.38 7.48
CA GLU A 19 -18.02 3.50 8.46
C GLU A 19 -17.05 4.27 9.37
N ILE A 20 -16.22 5.14 8.80
CA ILE A 20 -15.29 5.98 9.55
C ILE A 20 -16.05 6.94 10.46
N SER A 21 -17.04 7.68 9.94
CA SER A 21 -17.79 8.66 10.74
C SER A 21 -18.53 8.03 11.93
N ARG A 22 -18.93 6.76 11.81
CA ARG A 22 -19.62 6.01 12.87
C ARG A 22 -18.70 5.18 13.76
N ALA A 23 -17.41 5.15 13.51
CA ALA A 23 -16.46 4.27 14.19
C ALA A 23 -16.12 4.72 15.63
N ASP A 24 -17.11 5.00 16.47
CA ASP A 24 -16.90 5.35 17.89
C ASP A 24 -17.07 4.13 18.80
N TYR A 25 -16.03 3.30 18.87
CA TYR A 25 -16.02 2.08 19.68
C TYR A 25 -14.94 2.16 20.78
N PRO A 26 -15.18 2.93 21.87
CA PRO A 26 -14.20 3.09 22.95
C PRO A 26 -13.64 1.81 23.58
N PRO A 27 -14.37 0.68 23.65
CA PRO A 27 -13.81 -0.59 24.13
C PRO A 27 -12.89 -1.31 23.14
N ILE A 28 -12.84 -0.87 21.88
CA ILE A 28 -11.95 -1.43 20.85
C ILE A 28 -10.64 -0.63 20.83
N ARG A 29 -9.52 -1.37 20.79
CA ARG A 29 -8.17 -0.82 20.66
C ARG A 29 -7.53 -1.36 19.39
N LEU A 30 -6.91 -0.46 18.62
CA LEU A 30 -6.25 -0.74 17.36
C LEU A 30 -4.74 -0.60 17.55
N PHE A 31 -3.97 -1.56 17.04
CA PHE A 31 -2.51 -1.49 17.02
C PHE A 31 -2.00 -1.96 15.67
N THR A 32 -1.35 -1.06 14.94
CA THR A 32 -0.68 -1.39 13.68
C THR A 32 0.80 -1.58 13.96
N VAL A 33 1.32 -2.76 13.66
CA VAL A 33 2.75 -3.08 13.77
C VAL A 33 3.48 -2.32 12.66
N PRO A 34 4.45 -1.44 12.99
CA PRO A 34 5.23 -0.77 11.96
C PRO A 34 6.06 -1.78 11.17
N ARG A 35 6.23 -1.48 9.89
CA ARG A 35 7.02 -2.29 8.96
C ARG A 35 8.50 -2.15 9.27
N ASP A 36 9.15 -3.26 9.58
CA ASP A 36 10.57 -3.33 9.86
C ASP A 36 11.15 -4.63 9.29
N MET A 37 12.11 -4.52 8.38
CA MET A 37 12.77 -5.69 7.78
C MET A 37 13.97 -6.09 8.60
N ASN A 38 14.05 -7.37 8.97
CA ASN A 38 15.19 -7.88 9.72
C ASN A 38 15.56 -9.31 9.32
N THR A 39 16.85 -9.64 9.31
CA THR A 39 17.33 -11.03 9.10
C THR A 39 17.16 -11.91 10.34
N LYS A 40 16.85 -11.31 11.49
CA LYS A 40 16.76 -12.01 12.77
C LYS A 40 15.48 -11.60 13.50
N PRO A 41 14.89 -12.51 14.30
CA PRO A 41 13.79 -12.16 15.17
C PRO A 41 14.19 -11.02 16.12
N LEU A 42 13.33 -10.01 16.22
CA LEU A 42 13.45 -8.93 17.19
C LEU A 42 12.51 -9.18 18.36
N ASN A 43 12.91 -8.73 19.56
CA ASN A 43 12.07 -8.85 20.75
C ASN A 43 11.00 -7.76 20.84
N ASN A 44 11.16 -6.67 20.09
CA ASN A 44 10.26 -5.52 20.09
C ASN A 44 10.04 -5.02 18.67
N THR A 45 8.87 -4.43 18.43
CA THR A 45 8.59 -3.68 17.21
C THR A 45 9.26 -2.31 17.28
N LEU A 46 9.30 -1.59 16.15
CA LEU A 46 9.49 -0.14 16.17
C LEU A 46 8.40 0.53 17.05
N PRO A 47 8.64 1.76 17.56
CA PRO A 47 7.68 2.47 18.38
C PRO A 47 6.31 2.58 17.72
N ALA A 48 5.28 2.09 18.40
CA ALA A 48 3.88 2.17 18.02
C ALA A 48 3.00 2.24 19.27
N GLN A 49 1.76 2.66 19.10
CA GLN A 49 0.85 2.88 20.21
C GLN A 49 -0.53 2.28 19.91
N TRP A 50 -1.18 1.80 20.97
CA TRP A 50 -2.58 1.44 20.91
C TRP A 50 -3.43 2.70 20.75
N ALA A 51 -4.27 2.72 19.72
CA ALA A 51 -5.24 3.77 19.49
C ALA A 51 -6.63 3.30 19.90
N ARG A 52 -7.47 4.21 20.41
CA ARG A 52 -8.91 3.96 20.50
C ARG A 52 -9.49 3.84 19.10
N CYS A 53 -10.45 2.93 18.87
CA CYS A 53 -11.23 2.94 17.64
C CYS A 53 -12.11 4.20 17.61
N SER A 54 -11.81 5.11 16.69
CA SER A 54 -12.46 6.40 16.50
C SER A 54 -12.45 6.77 15.01
N PRO A 55 -13.28 7.73 14.58
CA PRO A 55 -13.19 8.25 13.20
C PRO A 55 -11.77 8.74 12.83
N ALA A 56 -10.99 9.24 13.79
CA ALA A 56 -9.64 9.75 13.56
C ALA A 56 -8.56 8.68 13.41
N THR A 57 -8.86 7.41 13.72
CA THR A 57 -7.84 6.34 13.84
C THR A 57 -8.17 5.10 13.03
N VAL A 58 -9.43 4.88 12.70
CA VAL A 58 -9.89 3.66 12.02
C VAL A 58 -9.57 3.66 10.53
N GLY A 59 -9.46 4.84 9.91
CA GLY A 59 -9.34 4.97 8.44
C GLY A 59 -8.14 4.23 7.86
N ASP A 60 -6.99 4.30 8.54
CA ASP A 60 -5.74 3.66 8.11
C ASP A 60 -5.57 2.24 8.65
N PHE A 61 -6.54 1.73 9.41
CA PHE A 61 -6.50 0.37 9.95
C PHE A 61 -7.06 -0.64 8.94
N SER A 62 -6.62 -1.89 9.04
CA SER A 62 -7.16 -3.02 8.27
C SER A 62 -8.69 -3.05 8.29
N ALA A 63 -9.31 -2.97 7.12
CA ALA A 63 -10.75 -3.08 6.95
C ALA A 63 -11.28 -4.41 7.47
N VAL A 64 -10.63 -5.51 7.07
CA VAL A 64 -10.98 -6.86 7.53
C VAL A 64 -10.89 -6.94 9.05
N GLY A 65 -9.80 -6.42 9.64
CA GLY A 65 -9.62 -6.38 11.09
C GLY A 65 -10.69 -5.57 11.80
N TYR A 66 -10.98 -4.37 11.32
CA TYR A 66 -11.99 -3.47 11.88
C TYR A 66 -13.40 -4.08 11.87
N PHE A 67 -13.88 -4.54 10.71
CA PHE A 67 -15.23 -5.08 10.58
C PHE A 67 -15.42 -6.33 11.45
N PHE A 68 -14.44 -7.22 11.45
CA PHE A 68 -14.46 -8.40 12.30
C PHE A 68 -14.48 -8.03 13.78
N GLY A 69 -13.60 -7.13 14.23
CA GLY A 69 -13.53 -6.72 15.63
C GLY A 69 -14.75 -5.93 16.12
N ARG A 70 -15.32 -5.09 15.27
CA ARG A 70 -16.58 -4.37 15.52
C ARG A 70 -17.72 -5.34 15.77
N ASP A 71 -17.87 -6.33 14.89
CA ASP A 71 -18.96 -7.30 14.98
C ASP A 71 -18.72 -8.29 16.14
N LEU A 72 -17.47 -8.63 16.43
CA LEU A 72 -17.10 -9.41 17.62
C LEU A 72 -17.47 -8.68 18.91
N TRP A 73 -17.15 -7.38 19.01
CA TRP A 73 -17.52 -6.57 20.17
C TRP A 73 -19.04 -6.46 20.34
N LYS A 74 -19.80 -6.24 19.25
CA LYS A 74 -21.28 -6.21 19.29
C LYS A 74 -21.90 -7.49 19.84
N ASN A 75 -21.26 -8.64 19.62
CA ASN A 75 -21.77 -9.94 20.05
C ASN A 75 -21.29 -10.35 21.45
N LEU A 76 -20.06 -10.01 21.82
CA LEU A 76 -19.45 -10.45 23.07
C LEU A 76 -19.50 -9.40 24.19
N GLU A 77 -19.63 -8.12 23.83
CA GLU A 77 -19.65 -6.96 24.74
C GLU A 77 -18.42 -6.85 25.68
N VAL A 78 -17.30 -7.49 25.34
CA VAL A 78 -16.02 -7.39 26.06
C VAL A 78 -15.02 -6.51 25.30
N PRO A 79 -14.06 -5.84 25.98
CA PRO A 79 -13.03 -5.08 25.29
C PRO A 79 -12.25 -5.93 24.27
N ILE A 80 -12.04 -5.39 23.06
CA ILE A 80 -11.34 -6.08 21.96
C ILE A 80 -10.05 -5.33 21.61
N GLY A 81 -8.93 -6.05 21.57
CA GLY A 81 -7.68 -5.55 21.02
C GLY A 81 -7.43 -6.16 19.64
N LEU A 82 -7.24 -5.31 18.63
CA LEU A 82 -6.93 -5.72 17.27
C LEU A 82 -5.48 -5.35 16.93
N VAL A 83 -4.71 -6.35 16.49
CA VAL A 83 -3.33 -6.17 16.02
C VAL A 83 -3.30 -6.40 14.53
N ASP A 84 -2.97 -5.35 13.78
CA ASP A 84 -2.66 -5.45 12.37
C ASP A 84 -1.14 -5.56 12.19
N ALA A 85 -0.73 -6.64 11.53
CA ALA A 85 0.66 -6.95 11.20
C ALA A 85 0.71 -7.46 9.75
N SER A 86 -0.04 -6.80 8.87
CA SER A 86 -0.09 -7.10 7.45
C SER A 86 0.96 -6.32 6.66
N TRP A 87 1.43 -6.92 5.57
CA TRP A 87 2.37 -6.29 4.64
C TRP A 87 2.17 -6.87 3.24
N GLY A 88 1.47 -6.11 2.39
CA GLY A 88 1.24 -6.43 1.00
C GLY A 88 2.51 -6.46 0.15
N GLY A 89 2.49 -7.25 -0.93
CA GLY A 89 3.62 -7.39 -1.84
C GLY A 89 4.76 -8.28 -1.31
N THR A 90 4.66 -8.78 -0.08
CA THR A 90 5.63 -9.71 0.50
C THR A 90 5.27 -11.16 0.16
N VAL A 91 6.28 -11.96 -0.20
CA VAL A 91 6.12 -13.39 -0.49
C VAL A 91 6.21 -14.23 0.79
N VAL A 92 5.65 -15.44 0.81
CA VAL A 92 5.53 -16.27 2.02
C VAL A 92 6.88 -16.63 2.63
N GLU A 93 7.92 -16.73 1.80
CA GLU A 93 9.29 -17.03 2.18
C GLU A 93 9.87 -15.98 3.12
N THR A 94 9.45 -14.71 3.00
CA THR A 94 9.89 -13.62 3.90
C THR A 94 9.33 -13.75 5.31
N TRP A 95 8.25 -14.51 5.49
CA TRP A 95 7.59 -14.77 6.78
C TRP A 95 7.91 -16.15 7.35
N THR A 96 8.71 -16.94 6.64
CA THR A 96 9.09 -18.29 7.03
C THR A 96 10.52 -18.27 7.56
N SER A 97 10.78 -18.92 8.70
CA SER A 97 12.13 -18.91 9.27
C SER A 97 13.13 -19.56 8.32
N ALA A 98 14.38 -19.07 8.33
CA ALA A 98 15.45 -19.64 7.51
C ALA A 98 15.68 -21.12 7.85
N GLU A 99 15.43 -21.52 9.10
CA GLU A 99 15.48 -22.91 9.56
C GLU A 99 14.38 -23.77 8.91
N ALA A 100 13.16 -23.25 8.78
CA ALA A 100 12.07 -23.98 8.13
C ALA A 100 12.26 -24.11 6.62
N LEU A 101 12.97 -23.18 5.99
CA LEU A 101 13.31 -23.23 4.56
C LEU A 101 14.61 -23.98 4.26
N ALA A 102 15.40 -24.37 5.27
CA ALA A 102 16.79 -24.81 5.09
C ALA A 102 16.97 -26.03 4.19
N ASP A 103 15.98 -26.93 4.22
CA ASP A 103 15.95 -28.20 3.49
C ASP A 103 15.06 -28.14 2.23
N ASP A 104 14.47 -26.97 1.94
CA ASP A 104 13.70 -26.79 0.71
C ASP A 104 14.65 -26.81 -0.52
N PRO A 105 14.38 -27.63 -1.54
CA PRO A 105 15.26 -27.76 -2.70
C PRO A 105 15.47 -26.47 -3.51
N GLN A 106 14.49 -25.55 -3.48
CA GLN A 106 14.54 -24.29 -4.24
C GLN A 106 14.99 -23.13 -3.34
N LEU A 107 14.53 -23.11 -2.09
CA LEU A 107 14.67 -21.96 -1.19
C LEU A 107 15.80 -22.10 -0.18
N GLY A 108 16.30 -23.31 0.08
CA GLY A 108 17.29 -23.55 1.13
C GLY A 108 18.61 -22.80 0.93
N ALA A 109 19.05 -22.63 -0.33
CA ALA A 109 20.25 -21.84 -0.64
C ALA A 109 20.03 -20.34 -0.38
N ALA A 110 18.89 -19.80 -0.82
CA ALA A 110 18.52 -18.40 -0.58
C ALA A 110 18.37 -18.13 0.92
N ALA A 111 17.67 -18.99 1.66
CA ALA A 111 17.49 -18.90 3.10
C ALA A 111 18.82 -18.87 3.88
N LYS A 112 19.81 -19.67 3.45
CA LYS A 112 21.17 -19.65 4.02
C LYS A 112 21.89 -18.33 3.74
N SER A 113 21.73 -17.78 2.54
CA SER A 113 22.36 -16.52 2.14
C SER A 113 21.83 -15.29 2.90
N LEU A 114 20.57 -15.32 3.35
CA LEU A 114 19.96 -14.25 4.13
C LEU A 114 20.72 -13.99 5.44
N LYS A 115 21.31 -15.02 6.07
CA LYS A 115 22.05 -14.86 7.34
C LYS A 115 23.28 -13.97 7.23
N THR A 116 23.84 -13.86 6.02
CA THR A 116 25.04 -13.07 5.73
C THR A 116 24.74 -11.80 4.94
N MET A 117 23.46 -11.55 4.62
CA MET A 117 23.05 -10.39 3.84
C MET A 117 23.11 -9.11 4.69
N ASP A 118 23.75 -8.08 4.15
CA ASP A 118 23.69 -6.74 4.72
C ASP A 118 22.47 -6.00 4.16
N PHE A 119 21.35 -6.04 4.91
CA PHE A 119 20.14 -5.33 4.52
C PHE A 119 20.34 -3.81 4.47
N GLY A 120 21.21 -3.24 5.31
CA GLY A 120 21.47 -1.80 5.28
C GLY A 120 22.09 -1.39 3.95
N ALA A 121 23.14 -2.09 3.54
CA ALA A 121 23.77 -1.86 2.23
C ALA A 121 22.81 -2.16 1.06
N MET A 122 22.01 -3.22 1.16
CA MET A 122 20.99 -3.55 0.15
C MET A 122 19.93 -2.44 0.04
N MET A 123 19.44 -1.91 1.15
CA MET A 123 18.43 -0.85 1.17
C MET A 123 18.97 0.46 0.62
N GLU A 124 20.19 0.86 1.00
CA GLU A 124 20.82 2.05 0.44
C GLU A 124 21.05 1.92 -1.07
N ARG A 125 21.50 0.73 -1.52
CA ARG A 125 21.62 0.43 -2.94
C ARG A 125 20.26 0.51 -3.65
N SER A 126 19.24 -0.14 -3.11
CA SER A 126 17.89 -0.15 -3.68
C SER A 126 17.32 1.27 -3.75
N LYS A 127 17.55 2.10 -2.73
CA LYS A 127 17.12 3.50 -2.71
C LYS A 127 17.85 4.32 -3.78
N ALA A 128 19.16 4.13 -3.94
CA ALA A 128 19.92 4.80 -4.98
C ALA A 128 19.50 4.36 -6.39
N GLU A 129 19.28 3.06 -6.59
CA GLU A 129 18.78 2.50 -7.85
C GLU A 129 17.37 3.00 -8.17
N GLN A 130 16.48 3.06 -7.17
CA GLN A 130 15.14 3.63 -7.32
C GLN A 130 15.20 5.11 -7.69
N ALA A 131 15.98 5.93 -6.98
CA ALA A 131 16.11 7.35 -7.29
C ALA A 131 16.69 7.58 -8.70
N ALA A 132 17.66 6.76 -9.12
CA ALA A 132 18.21 6.83 -10.47
C ALA A 132 17.18 6.40 -11.54
N TRP A 133 16.36 5.39 -11.24
CA TRP A 133 15.29 4.96 -12.13
C TRP A 133 14.19 6.02 -12.26
N GLU A 134 13.73 6.61 -11.15
CA GLU A 134 12.74 7.70 -11.14
C GLU A 134 13.24 8.89 -11.96
N GLN A 135 14.49 9.31 -11.74
CA GLN A 135 15.10 10.38 -12.53
C GLN A 135 15.18 10.03 -14.02
N ALA A 136 15.52 8.78 -14.36
CA ALA A 136 15.58 8.35 -15.76
C ALA A 136 14.20 8.33 -16.42
N ILE A 137 13.14 7.96 -15.70
CA ILE A 137 11.76 8.03 -16.19
C ILE A 137 11.35 9.49 -16.39
N ASP A 138 11.62 10.37 -15.43
CA ASP A 138 11.32 11.80 -15.55
C ASP A 138 12.09 12.45 -16.72
N ASP A 139 13.34 12.05 -16.91
CA ASP A 139 14.18 12.47 -18.03
C ASP A 139 13.71 11.91 -19.37
N LEU A 140 12.90 10.86 -19.40
CA LEU A 140 12.30 10.33 -20.63
C LEU A 140 10.90 10.89 -20.87
N ASP A 141 10.24 11.46 -19.85
CA ASP A 141 8.88 11.98 -19.92
C ASP A 141 8.82 13.33 -20.68
N PRO A 142 8.24 13.36 -21.89
CA PRO A 142 8.08 14.61 -22.65
C PRO A 142 7.11 15.57 -21.96
N GLY A 143 6.10 15.06 -21.26
CA GLY A 143 5.09 15.87 -20.58
C GLY A 143 5.62 16.64 -19.39
N LEU A 144 6.64 16.10 -18.70
CA LEU A 144 7.37 16.87 -17.69
C LEU A 144 8.23 17.98 -18.33
N LYS A 145 8.97 17.66 -19.40
CA LYS A 145 9.86 18.61 -20.09
C LYS A 145 9.11 19.77 -20.75
N GLU A 146 8.03 19.44 -21.45
CA GLU A 146 7.16 20.39 -22.16
C GLU A 146 6.08 20.99 -21.26
N LYS A 147 5.99 20.51 -20.02
CA LYS A 147 5.05 20.97 -19.00
C LYS A 147 3.59 20.86 -19.42
N TRP A 148 3.18 19.68 -19.87
CA TRP A 148 1.80 19.39 -20.27
C TRP A 148 0.78 19.57 -19.12
N PHE A 149 1.25 19.59 -17.87
CA PHE A 149 0.45 19.90 -16.68
C PHE A 149 0.08 21.38 -16.51
N GLU A 150 0.74 22.31 -17.23
CA GLU A 150 0.41 23.74 -17.15
C GLU A 150 -0.88 24.05 -17.93
N GLU A 151 -1.79 24.85 -17.35
CA GLU A 151 -3.11 25.16 -17.95
C GLU A 151 -3.03 25.76 -19.37
N LYS A 152 -1.94 26.48 -19.66
CA LYS A 152 -1.70 27.13 -20.96
C LYS A 152 -1.23 26.17 -22.05
N TYR A 153 -0.88 24.92 -21.72
CA TYR A 153 -0.43 23.95 -22.71
C TYR A 153 -1.58 23.61 -23.67
N ASN A 154 -1.33 23.68 -24.98
CA ASN A 154 -2.34 23.37 -25.98
C ASN A 154 -2.39 21.85 -26.25
N TRP A 155 -3.42 21.20 -25.70
CA TRP A 155 -3.64 19.77 -25.84
C TRP A 155 -4.59 19.39 -27.01
N SER A 156 -4.91 20.32 -27.92
CA SER A 156 -5.83 20.06 -29.05
C SER A 156 -5.38 18.94 -29.99
N GLY A 157 -4.09 18.55 -29.96
CA GLY A 157 -3.52 17.46 -30.74
C GLY A 157 -3.57 16.08 -30.06
N TRP A 158 -4.07 15.98 -28.84
CA TRP A 158 -4.10 14.72 -28.11
C TRP A 158 -5.19 13.79 -28.62
N LYS A 159 -4.90 12.48 -28.64
CA LYS A 159 -5.87 11.45 -28.99
C LYS A 159 -6.82 11.20 -27.83
N THR A 160 -8.06 10.86 -28.15
CA THR A 160 -9.04 10.41 -27.15
C THR A 160 -8.82 8.95 -26.81
N MET A 161 -8.97 8.59 -25.54
CA MET A 161 -8.96 7.22 -25.04
C MET A 161 -10.20 6.98 -24.18
N GLU A 162 -10.87 5.85 -24.37
CA GLU A 162 -11.93 5.41 -23.46
C GLU A 162 -11.31 4.80 -22.19
N ILE A 163 -11.87 5.11 -21.03
CA ILE A 163 -11.42 4.60 -19.72
C ILE A 163 -12.65 4.18 -18.89
N PRO A 164 -12.57 3.20 -17.97
CA PRO A 164 -11.36 2.48 -17.55
C PRO A 164 -11.04 1.28 -18.45
N GLN A 165 -9.80 1.19 -18.92
CA GLN A 165 -9.20 0.00 -19.51
C GLN A 165 -7.67 0.09 -19.47
N PRO A 166 -6.94 -1.03 -19.53
CA PRO A 166 -5.50 -1.02 -19.79
C PRO A 166 -5.20 -0.30 -21.12
N TRP A 167 -4.19 0.57 -21.17
CA TRP A 167 -3.87 1.36 -22.37
C TRP A 167 -3.40 0.48 -23.54
N GLU A 168 -2.91 -0.72 -23.26
CA GLU A 168 -2.58 -1.74 -24.26
C GLU A 168 -3.82 -2.04 -25.11
N LYS A 169 -4.98 -2.20 -24.47
CA LYS A 169 -6.27 -2.38 -25.18
C LYS A 169 -6.72 -1.15 -25.97
N ALA A 170 -6.14 0.03 -25.70
CA ALA A 170 -6.36 1.25 -26.46
C ALA A 170 -5.35 1.43 -27.62
N GLY A 171 -4.54 0.41 -27.93
CA GLY A 171 -3.58 0.40 -29.03
C GLY A 171 -2.18 0.88 -28.66
N TYR A 172 -1.83 0.81 -27.38
CA TYR A 172 -0.51 1.19 -26.84
C TYR A 172 0.22 -0.03 -26.25
N ASP A 173 0.16 -1.18 -26.93
CA ASP A 173 0.70 -2.47 -26.44
C ASP A 173 2.23 -2.46 -26.21
N GLU A 174 2.95 -1.60 -26.93
CA GLU A 174 4.42 -1.48 -26.86
C GLU A 174 4.87 -0.30 -25.97
N LEU A 175 3.94 0.37 -25.30
CA LEU A 175 4.26 1.52 -24.45
C LEU A 175 4.59 1.05 -23.03
N ASP A 176 5.87 1.10 -22.69
CA ASP A 176 6.38 1.00 -21.31
C ASP A 176 6.82 2.40 -20.85
N GLY A 177 6.04 3.06 -20.00
CA GLY A 177 6.37 4.39 -19.49
C GLY A 177 5.17 5.19 -19.00
N THR A 178 5.24 6.52 -19.20
CA THR A 178 4.21 7.45 -18.73
C THR A 178 3.14 7.73 -19.80
N VAL A 179 1.87 7.72 -19.38
CA VAL A 179 0.75 8.20 -20.19
C VAL A 179 0.08 9.37 -19.49
N TRP A 180 -0.04 10.51 -20.17
CA TRP A 180 -0.72 11.69 -19.66
C TRP A 180 -2.18 11.72 -20.14
N TYR A 181 -3.10 12.03 -19.23
CA TYR A 181 -4.52 12.19 -19.53
C TYR A 181 -4.97 13.62 -19.21
N LYS A 182 -5.82 14.19 -20.06
CA LYS A 182 -6.53 15.44 -19.78
C LYS A 182 -8.03 15.21 -19.90
N ARG A 183 -8.77 15.57 -18.86
CA ARG A 183 -10.23 15.65 -18.87
C ARG A 183 -10.67 17.03 -18.41
N SER A 184 -11.77 17.51 -18.97
CA SER A 184 -12.49 18.70 -18.50
C SER A 184 -13.90 18.26 -18.13
N PHE A 185 -14.39 18.73 -16.99
CA PHE A 185 -15.74 18.50 -16.52
C PHE A 185 -16.24 19.77 -15.83
N THR A 186 -17.56 19.89 -15.69
CA THR A 186 -18.19 21.01 -15.00
C THR A 186 -18.86 20.47 -13.76
N LEU A 187 -18.59 21.10 -12.62
CA LEU A 187 -19.27 20.82 -11.36
C LEU A 187 -20.47 21.75 -11.22
N GLN A 188 -21.61 21.19 -10.82
CA GLN A 188 -22.76 21.97 -10.39
C GLN A 188 -22.61 22.39 -8.92
N ALA A 189 -23.34 23.42 -8.50
CA ALA A 189 -23.22 23.98 -7.14
C ALA A 189 -23.69 23.01 -6.04
N ASP A 190 -24.49 22.00 -6.38
CA ASP A 190 -24.96 20.92 -5.51
C ASP A 190 -24.03 19.70 -5.49
N GLU A 191 -22.93 19.72 -6.26
CA GLU A 191 -21.87 18.70 -6.31
C GLU A 191 -20.58 19.14 -5.58
N LEU A 192 -20.60 20.31 -4.91
CA LEU A 192 -19.53 20.87 -4.07
C LEU A 192 -19.84 20.68 -2.58
#